data_AF-A0A538BXF9-F1
#
_entry.id   AF-A0A538BXF9-F1
#
_cell.length_a   1.000
_cell.length_b   1.000
_cell.length_c   1.000
_cell.angle_alpha   90.00
_cell.angle_beta   90.00
_cell.angle_gamma   90.00
#
_symmetry.space_group_name_H-M   'P 1'
#
loop_
_entity.id
_entity.type
_entity.pdbx_description
1 polymer ?
#
loop_
_entity_poly.entity_id
_entity_poly.type
_entity_poly.pdbx_seq_one_letter_code
_entity_poly.pdbx_strand_id
1 'polypeptide(L)' 'MKLGILCGGGPAPGINSVISAATIEARNSGWEVLGILDGFEHLM' A
#
# COMPACT_ATOMS: atom_id res chain seq x y z
N MET A 1 7.27 -9.87 -8.99
CA MET A 1 7.05 -8.41 -9.09
C MET A 1 7.15 -7.78 -7.71
N LYS A 2 7.36 -6.46 -7.63
CA LYS A 2 7.32 -5.70 -6.38
C LYS A 2 6.20 -4.67 -6.46
N LEU A 3 5.36 -4.59 -5.42
CA LEU A 3 4.27 -3.63 -5.27
C LEU A 3 4.58 -2.67 -4.12
N GLY A 4 4.64 -1.37 -4.42
CA GLY A 4 4.67 -0.32 -3.40
C GLY A 4 3.27 0.22 -3.16
N ILE A 5 2.86 0.39 -1.91
CA ILE A 5 1.56 0.98 -1.53
C ILE A 5 1.82 2.22 -0.67
N LEU A 6 1.27 3.36 -1.08
CA LEU A 6 1.32 4.62 -0.32
C LEU A 6 -0.09 5.24 -0.27
N CYS A 7 -0.35 6.08 0.73
CA CYS A 7 -1.58 6.86 0.84
C CYS A 7 -1.29 8.35 0.60
N GLY A 8 -1.71 8.88 -0.55
CA GLY A 8 -1.41 10.26 -0.98
C GLY A 8 -2.38 11.34 -0.47
N GLY A 9 -3.09 11.11 0.63
CA GLY A 9 -4.11 12.03 1.13
C GLY A 9 -4.43 11.81 2.62
N GLY A 10 -5.40 12.58 3.13
CA GLY A 10 -5.84 12.47 4.52
C GLY A 10 -6.49 11.11 4.85
N PRO A 11 -6.64 10.78 6.14
CA PRO A 11 -7.23 9.52 6.56
C PRO A 11 -8.69 9.42 6.09
N ALA A 12 -9.01 8.34 5.38
CA ALA A 12 -10.35 8.04 4.89
C ALA A 12 -10.85 6.71 5.46
N PRO A 13 -12.14 6.60 5.83
CA PRO A 13 -12.73 5.32 6.23
C PRO A 13 -12.53 4.26 5.15
N GLY A 14 -12.06 3.07 5.55
CA GLY A 14 -11.88 1.93 4.64
C GLY A 14 -10.52 1.85 3.93
N ILE A 15 -9.64 2.83 4.06
CA ILE A 15 -8.32 2.80 3.40
C ILE A 15 -7.48 1.60 3.83
N ASN A 16 -7.54 1.22 5.11
CA ASN A 16 -6.86 0.02 5.62
C ASN A 16 -7.42 -1.27 5.01
N SER A 17 -8.71 -1.32 4.71
CA SER A 17 -9.32 -2.47 4.03
C SER A 17 -8.83 -2.60 2.59
N VAL A 18 -8.66 -1.48 1.88
CA VAL A 18 -8.08 -1.46 0.53
C VAL A 18 -6.63 -1.91 0.54
N ILE A 19 -5.81 -1.39 1.46
CA ILE A 19 -4.41 -1.81 1.64
C ILE A 19 -4.33 -3.31 1.92
N SER A 20 -5.18 -3.81 2.83
CA SER A 20 -5.23 -5.23 3.17
C SER A 20 -5.61 -6.11 1.98
N ALA A 21 -6.68 -5.76 1.26
CA ALA A 21 -7.13 -6.50 0.09
C ALA A 21 -6.07 -6.54 -1.02
N ALA A 22 -5.45 -5.39 -1.33
CA ALA A 22 -4.36 -5.31 -2.32
C ALA A 22 -3.14 -6.12 -1.89
N THR A 23 -2.79 -6.09 -0.60
CA THR A 23 -1.67 -6.87 -0.05
C THR A 23 -1.93 -8.37 -0.13
N ILE A 24 -3.14 -8.82 0.21
CA ILE A 24 -3.54 -10.23 0.14
C ILE A 24 -3.43 -10.74 -1.30
N GLU A 25 -3.99 -10.02 -2.27
CA GLU A 25 -3.92 -10.43 -3.67
C GLU A 25 -2.48 -10.46 -4.20
N ALA A 26 -1.70 -9.41 -3.93
CA ALA A 26 -0.29 -9.38 -4.32
C ALA A 26 0.49 -10.55 -3.73
N ARG A 27 0.25 -10.91 -2.47
CA ARG A 27 0.88 -12.08 -1.83
C ARG A 27 0.43 -13.40 -2.45
N ASN A 28 -0.87 -13.57 -2.73
CA ASN A 28 -1.39 -14.77 -3.42
C ASN A 28 -0.78 -14.93 -4.82
N SER A 29 -0.50 -13.82 -5.48
CA SER A 29 0.19 -13.75 -6.78
C SER A 29 1.72 -13.91 -6.69
N GLY A 30 2.27 -14.17 -5.50
CA GLY A 30 3.71 -14.35 -5.28
C GLY A 30 4.54 -13.06 -5.38
N TRP A 31 3.92 -11.90 -5.20
CA TRP A 31 4.60 -10.60 -5.26
C TRP A 31 5.14 -10.18 -3.89
N GLU A 32 6.20 -9.40 -3.92
CA GLU A 32 6.71 -8.69 -2.74
C GLU A 32 5.91 -7.39 -2.56
N VAL A 33 5.52 -7.07 -1.32
CA VAL A 33 4.74 -5.87 -1.00
C VAL A 33 5.53 -5.01 -0.03
N LEU A 34 5.68 -3.74 -0.37
CA LEU A 34 6.33 -2.71 0.45
C LEU A 34 5.30 -1.61 0.78
N GLY A 35 5.10 -1.35 2.06
CA GLY A 35 4.36 -0.17 2.51
C GLY A 35 5.27 1.06 2.51
N ILE A 36 4.81 2.16 1.94
CA ILE A 36 5.48 3.45 1.90
C ILE A 36 4.77 4.35 2.92
N LEU A 37 5.50 4.69 3.98
CA LEU A 37 4.98 5.47 5.10
C LEU A 37 5.11 6.98 4.80
N ASP A 38 4.31 7.78 5.51
CA ASP A 38 4.31 9.25 5.45
C ASP A 38 4.06 9.84 4.06
N GLY A 39 3.27 9.14 3.25
CA GLY A 39 2.88 9.59 1.93
C GLY A 39 4.09 9.74 1.00
N PHE A 40 4.28 10.94 0.45
CA PHE A 40 5.39 11.24 -0.46
C PHE A 40 6.59 11.88 0.24
N GLU A 41 6.54 12.09 1.56
CA GLU A 41 7.56 12.84 2.31
C GLU A 41 8.99 12.31 2.10
N HIS A 42 9.15 10.98 2.04
CA HIS A 42 10.45 10.33 1.88
C HIS A 42 10.79 9.92 0.43
N LEU A 43 9.96 10.33 -0.54
CA LEU A 43 10.13 10.01 -1.97
C LEU A 43 10.48 11.24 -2.83
N MET A 44 10.45 12.43 -2.25
CA MET A 44 10.80 13.71 -2.88
C MET A 44 12.08 14.27 -2.27
#